data_AF-A0A1H1DCF9-F1
#
_entry.id   AF-A0A1H1DCF9-F1
#
_cell.length_a   1.000
_cell.length_b   1.000
_cell.length_c   1.000
_cell.angle_alpha   90.00
_cell.angle_beta   90.00
_cell.angle_gamma   90.00
#
_symmetry.space_group_name_H-M   'P 1'
#
loop_
_entity.id
_entity.type
_entity.pdbx_description
1 polymer ?
#
loop_
_entity_poly.entity_id
_entity_poly.type
_entity_poly.pdbx_seq_one_letter_code
_entity_poly.pdbx_strand_id
1 'polypeptide(L)' 'MEKICTISIATNWLGDEYTFYEDNKIERTYDNNSLSSNVTEWLEANQINKQTKDKLIRGCPEECKEKVMQILDYP' A
#
# COMPACT_ATOMS: atom_id res chain seq x y z
N MET A 1 -0.67 -4.60 16.81
CA MET A 1 -0.48 -4.36 15.36
C MET A 1 0.42 -3.17 15.21
N GLU A 2 1.66 -3.38 14.77
CA GLU A 2 2.62 -2.32 14.48
C GLU A 2 2.57 -2.00 12.98
N LYS A 3 2.37 -0.71 12.67
CA LYS A 3 2.43 -0.20 11.31
C LYS A 3 3.88 0.05 10.95
N ILE A 4 4.31 -0.41 9.78
CA ILE A 4 5.65 -0.17 9.27
C ILE A 4 5.69 1.19 8.61
N CYS A 5 4.88 1.37 7.57
CA CYS A 5 4.84 2.59 6.79
C CYS A 5 3.51 2.71 6.03
N THR A 6 3.18 3.93 5.63
CA THR A 6 2.04 4.20 4.75
C THR A 6 2.59 4.84 3.47
N ILE A 7 2.26 4.25 2.32
CA ILE A 7 2.68 4.73 1.01
C ILE A 7 1.45 5.19 0.25
N SER A 8 1.43 6.47 -0.09
CA SER A 8 0.40 7.07 -0.93
C SER A 8 0.83 7.05 -2.40
N ILE A 9 0.01 6.42 -3.25
CA ILE A 9 0.24 6.36 -4.71
C ILE A 9 -0.80 7.17 -5.49
N ALA A 10 -1.61 7.97 -4.80
CA ALA A 10 -2.62 8.85 -5.37
C ALA A 10 -2.00 9.76 -6.45
N THR A 11 -2.52 9.68 -7.69
CA THR A 11 -1.92 10.36 -8.85
C THR A 11 -2.68 11.62 -9.27
N ASN A 12 -3.93 11.82 -8.83
CA ASN A 12 -4.72 12.97 -9.29
C ASN A 12 -5.73 13.46 -8.23
N TRP A 13 -6.79 12.71 -7.93
CA TRP A 13 -7.99 13.26 -7.25
C TRP A 13 -8.65 12.30 -6.24
N LEU A 14 -8.29 11.02 -6.24
CA LEU A 14 -8.80 10.01 -5.31
C LEU A 14 -7.62 9.54 -4.46
N GLY A 15 -7.80 9.53 -3.13
CA GLY A 15 -6.83 8.96 -2.22
C GLY A 15 -6.62 7.49 -2.55
N ASP A 16 -5.37 7.04 -2.55
CA ASP A 16 -5.01 5.64 -2.67
C ASP A 16 -3.73 5.43 -1.86
N GLU A 17 -3.92 4.95 -0.64
CA GLU A 17 -2.91 4.81 0.40
C GLU A 17 -2.80 3.35 0.79
N TYR A 18 -1.57 2.86 0.90
CA TYR A 18 -1.28 1.50 1.33
C TYR A 18 -0.49 1.55 2.62
N THR A 19 -1.09 1.09 3.71
CA THR A 19 -0.45 0.92 5.00
C THR A 19 0.06 -0.51 5.13
N PHE A 20 1.36 -0.65 5.39
CA PHE A 20 2.02 -1.92 5.62
C PHE A 20 2.14 -2.19 7.12
N TYR A 21 1.92 -3.44 7.51
CA TYR A 21 2.02 -3.91 8.90
C TYR A 21 3.05 -5.03 9.00
N GLU A 22 3.66 -5.19 10.18
CA GLU A 22 4.68 -6.24 10.42
C GLU A 22 4.15 -7.67 10.28
N ASP A 23 2.84 -7.86 10.28
CA ASP A 23 2.16 -9.16 10.10
C ASP A 23 2.02 -9.57 8.62
N ASN A 24 2.77 -8.95 7.70
CA ASN A 24 2.60 -9.07 6.24
C ASN A 24 1.20 -8.69 5.74
N LYS A 25 0.45 -7.91 6.52
CA LYS A 25 -0.83 -7.34 6.11
C LYS A 25 -0.63 -6.00 5.44
N ILE A 26 -1.48 -5.75 4.45
CA ILE A 26 -1.49 -4.49 3.73
C ILE A 26 -2.92 -3.96 3.79
N GLU A 27 -3.10 -2.77 4.34
CA GLU A 27 -4.37 -2.07 4.36
C GLU A 27 -4.34 -1.02 3.26
N ARG A 28 -5.23 -1.14 2.29
CA ARG A 28 -5.42 -0.13 1.27
C ARG A 28 -6.61 0.74 1.62
N THR A 29 -6.38 2.03 1.81
CA THR A 29 -7.44 3.02 1.96
C THR A 29 -7.53 3.85 0.69
N TYR A 30 -8.72 3.90 0.09
CA TYR A 30 -8.95 4.66 -1.13
C TYR A 30 -10.30 5.39 -1.13
N ASP A 31 -10.38 6.45 -1.92
CA ASP A 31 -11.63 7.15 -2.21
C ASP A 31 -12.29 6.52 -3.44
N ASN A 32 -13.50 5.99 -3.28
CA ASN A 32 -14.24 5.43 -4.41
C ASN A 32 -15.14 6.48 -5.08
N ASN A 33 -15.83 7.32 -4.29
CA ASN A 33 -16.71 8.37 -4.79
C ASN A 33 -16.94 9.47 -3.74
N SER A 34 -17.50 10.63 -4.11
CA SER A 34 -17.80 11.74 -3.18
C SER A 34 -18.73 11.39 -2.01
N LEU A 35 -19.41 10.24 -2.06
CA LEU A 35 -20.29 9.72 -1.00
C LEU A 35 -19.66 8.54 -0.22
N SER A 36 -18.54 8.01 -0.68
CA SER A 36 -17.84 6.88 -0.07
C SER A 36 -16.34 7.11 -0.18
N SER A 37 -15.90 7.97 0.72
CA SER A 37 -14.51 8.31 0.99
C SER A 37 -13.98 7.44 2.13
N ASN A 38 -12.69 7.10 2.11
CA ASN A 38 -12.05 6.21 3.09
C ASN A 38 -12.55 4.76 3.04
N VAL A 39 -12.68 4.19 1.85
CA VAL A 39 -12.89 2.74 1.73
C VAL A 39 -11.59 2.05 2.10
N THR A 40 -11.62 1.30 3.19
CA THR A 40 -10.47 0.54 3.69
C THR A 40 -10.65 -0.94 3.37
N GLU A 41 -9.69 -1.51 2.65
CA GLU A 41 -9.66 -2.93 2.30
C GLU A 41 -8.33 -3.56 2.70
N TRP A 42 -8.40 -4.79 3.18
CA TRP A 42 -7.22 -5.58 3.50
C TRP A 42 -6.81 -6.38 2.27
N LEU A 43 -5.59 -6.12 1.79
CA LEU A 43 -4.99 -6.80 0.66
C LEU A 43 -3.80 -7.61 1.14
N GLU A 44 -3.59 -8.73 0.48
CA GLU A 44 -2.37 -9.51 0.60
C GLU A 44 -1.41 -9.13 -0.53
N ALA A 45 -0.13 -9.36 -0.33
CA ALA A 45 0.89 -9.10 -1.35
C ALA A 45 0.62 -9.81 -2.69
N ASN A 46 -0.05 -10.97 -2.66
CA ASN A 46 -0.48 -11.68 -3.86
C ASN A 46 -1.68 -11.03 -4.57
N GLN A 47 -2.49 -10.22 -3.86
CA GLN A 47 -3.60 -9.47 -4.45
C GLN A 47 -3.13 -8.18 -5.13
N ILE A 48 -1.94 -7.69 -4.78
CA ILE A 48 -1.38 -6.47 -5.35
C ILE A 48 -0.71 -6.79 -6.70
N ASN A 49 -1.19 -6.19 -7.78
CA ASN A 49 -0.60 -6.36 -9.10
C ASN A 49 0.81 -5.74 -9.19
N LYS A 50 1.65 -6.30 -10.07
CA LYS A 50 3.04 -5.84 -10.30
C LYS A 50 3.16 -4.33 -10.50
N GLN A 51 2.25 -3.71 -11.24
CA GLN A 51 2.26 -2.26 -11.47
C GLN A 51 2.13 -1.46 -10.17
N THR A 52 1.25 -1.91 -9.26
CA THR A 52 1.07 -1.27 -7.95
C THR A 52 2.28 -1.52 -7.07
N LYS A 53 2.82 -2.75 -7.06
CA LYS A 53 4.07 -3.07 -6.35
C LYS A 53 5.21 -2.14 -6.80
N ASP A 54 5.39 -1.96 -8.10
CA ASP A 54 6.43 -1.08 -8.65
C ASP A 54 6.25 0.38 -8.19
N LYS A 55 5.02 0.90 -8.22
CA LYS A 55 4.71 2.24 -7.68
C LYS A 55 5.02 2.36 -6.19
N LEU A 56 4.64 1.36 -5.40
CA LEU A 56 4.89 1.32 -3.96
C LEU A 56 6.39 1.32 -3.68
N ILE A 57 7.16 0.44 -4.33
CA ILE A 57 8.62 0.37 -4.20
C ILE A 57 9.32 1.64 -4.70
N ARG A 58 8.82 2.29 -5.76
CA ARG A 58 9.34 3.57 -6.25
C ARG A 58 9.05 4.74 -5.31
N GLY A 59 7.88 4.75 -4.67
CA GLY A 59 7.48 5.76 -3.69
C GLY A 59 8.02 5.50 -2.28
N CYS A 60 8.52 4.29 -2.01
CA CYS A 60 9.01 3.90 -0.70
C CYS A 60 10.42 4.47 -0.44
N PRO A 61 10.64 5.16 0.69
CA PRO A 61 11.99 5.51 1.13
C PRO A 61 12.80 4.25 1.41
N GLU A 62 14.12 4.31 1.21
CA GLU A 62 15.02 3.14 1.34
C GLU A 62 14.94 2.47 2.73
N GLU A 63 14.63 3.22 3.79
CA GLU A 63 14.49 2.67 5.15
C GLU A 63 13.33 1.66 5.29
N CYS A 64 12.25 1.89 4.55
CA CYS A 64 11.04 1.05 4.58
C CYS A 64 11.02 0.06 3.42
N LYS A 65 11.83 0.29 2.40
CA LYS A 65 11.85 -0.47 1.14
C LYS A 65 12.16 -1.94 1.37
N GLU A 66 13.09 -2.26 2.27
CA GLU A 66 13.45 -3.64 2.60
C GLU A 66 12.25 -4.40 3.21
N LYS A 67 11.59 -3.82 4.22
CA LYS A 67 10.38 -4.39 4.83
C LYS A 67 9.24 -4.52 3.81
N VAL A 68 9.01 -3.49 3.00
CA VAL A 68 7.95 -3.49 1.98
C VAL A 68 8.22 -4.54 0.91
N MET A 69 9.47 -4.74 0.47
CA MET A 69 9.84 -5.80 -0.47
C MET A 69 9.57 -7.19 0.10
N GLN A 70 9.90 -7.43 1.37
CA GLN A 70 9.56 -8.68 2.05
C GLN A 70 8.06 -8.91 2.12
N ILE A 71 7.29 -7.90 2.53
CA ILE A 71 5.83 -8.00 2.63
C ILE A 71 5.22 -8.23 1.26
N LEU A 72 5.66 -7.47 0.25
CA LEU A 72 5.17 -7.58 -1.12
C LEU A 72 5.58 -8.88 -1.81
N ASP A 73 6.34 -9.77 -1.17
CA ASP A 73 6.88 -11.01 -1.75
C ASP A 73 7.47 -10.71 -3.14
N TYR A 74 8.29 -9.66 -3.21
CA TYR A 74 8.90 -9.21 -4.46
C TYR A 74 10.25 -9.90 -4.63
N PRO A 75 10.43 -10.76 -5.66
CA PRO A 75 11.69 -11.47 -5.90
C PRO A 75 12.81 -10.56 -6.44
#